data_AF-A0A2S9FJB8-F1
#
_entry.id   AF-A0A2S9FJB8-F1
#
_cell.length_a   1.000
_cell.length_b   1.000
_cell.length_c   1.000
_cell.angle_alpha   90.00
_cell.angle_beta   90.00
_cell.angle_gamma   90.00
#
_symmetry.space_group_name_H-M   'P 1'
#
loop_
_entity.id
_entity.type
_entity.pdbx_description
1 polymer ?
#
loop_
_entity_poly.entity_id
_entity_poly.type
_entity_poly.pdbx_seq_one_letter_code
_entity_poly.pdbx_strand_id
1 'polypeptide(L)'
;MTPEVAYYPDIAAPDPDAAAAARERQGLLTKPAGALGRLEDLSIWVSACQGACPPKQFARARVVVFAGDHGVAAAGVSAYPSEVTAAMVANMATGGAAVNVLAEVAGA
;
A
#
# COMPACT_ATOMS: atom_id res chain seq x y z
N MET A 1 -10.99 18.34 -30.13
CA MET A 1 -10.49 18.41 -28.75
C MET A 1 -9.34 17.43 -28.65
N THR A 2 -8.10 17.90 -28.72
CA THR A 2 -6.92 17.04 -28.58
C THR A 2 -6.84 16.55 -27.14
N PRO A 3 -6.65 15.24 -26.88
CA PRO A 3 -6.54 14.75 -25.51
C PRO A 3 -5.28 15.35 -24.88
N GLU A 4 -5.45 16.00 -23.74
CA GLU A 4 -4.36 16.49 -22.91
C GLU A 4 -3.58 15.28 -22.40
N VAL A 5 -2.32 15.14 -22.82
CA VAL A 5 -1.45 14.08 -22.34
C VAL A 5 -1.10 14.41 -20.90
N ALA A 6 -1.67 13.68 -19.95
CA ALA A 6 -1.36 13.84 -18.53
C ALA A 6 0.15 13.62 -18.31
N TYR A 7 0.84 14.66 -17.86
CA TYR A 7 2.22 14.57 -17.41
C TYR A 7 2.23 14.04 -15.97
N TYR A 8 2.79 12.86 -15.77
CA TYR A 8 3.07 12.34 -14.44
C TYR A 8 4.51 12.71 -14.07
N PRO A 9 4.76 13.29 -12.89
CA PRO A 9 6.12 13.58 -12.46
C PRO A 9 6.92 12.28 -12.27
N ASP A 10 8.23 12.36 -12.48
CA ASP A 10 9.13 11.26 -12.20
C ASP A 10 9.06 10.86 -10.73
N ILE A 11 8.99 9.55 -10.48
CA ILE A 11 9.03 9.00 -9.13
C ILE A 11 10.49 8.97 -8.70
N ALA A 12 10.84 9.81 -7.73
CA ALA A 12 12.17 9.81 -7.14
C ALA A 12 12.46 8.46 -6.47
N ALA A 13 13.70 7.98 -6.63
CA ALA A 13 14.16 6.81 -5.88
C ALA A 13 14.21 7.14 -4.36
N PRO A 14 14.07 6.12 -3.48
CA PRO A 14 14.25 6.32 -2.05
C PRO A 14 15.61 6.95 -1.70
N ASP A 15 15.62 7.83 -0.70
CA ASP A 15 16.79 8.59 -0.26
C ASP A 15 17.89 7.69 0.34
N PRO A 16 19.09 7.61 -0.29
CA PRO A 16 20.17 6.76 0.19
C PRO A 16 20.81 7.25 1.49
N ASP A 17 20.80 8.55 1.77
CA ASP A 17 21.38 9.13 2.97
C ASP A 17 20.47 8.86 4.18
N ALA A 18 19.15 9.01 4.00
CA ALA A 18 18.19 8.61 5.02
C ALA A 18 18.24 7.10 5.31
N ALA A 19 18.49 6.26 4.29
CA ALA A 19 18.69 4.83 4.47
C ALA A 19 19.95 4.51 5.29
N ALA A 20 21.07 5.21 5.01
CA ALA A 20 22.31 5.06 5.75
C ALA A 20 22.14 5.46 7.22
N ALA A 21 21.53 6.62 7.49
CA ALA A 21 21.23 7.09 8.83
C ALA A 21 20.31 6.13 9.61
N ALA A 22 19.30 5.55 8.95
CA ALA A 22 18.42 4.57 9.57
C ALA A 22 19.15 3.26 9.91
N ARG A 23 20.06 2.79 9.06
CA ARG A 23 20.88 1.60 9.32
C ARG A 23 21.83 1.81 10.49
N GLU A 24 22.47 2.97 10.57
CA GLU A 24 23.29 3.35 11.73
C GLU A 24 22.45 3.37 13.01
N ARG A 25 21.29 4.03 12.98
CA ARG A 25 20.36 4.07 14.11
C ARG A 25 19.97 2.67 14.58
N GLN A 26 19.69 1.73 13.67
CA GLN A 26 19.37 0.34 14.02
C GLN A 26 20.48 -0.35 14.81
N GLY A 27 21.75 -0.02 14.54
CA GLY A 27 22.91 -0.52 15.27
C GLY A 27 23.08 0.07 16.67
N LEU A 28 22.45 1.22 16.95
CA LEU A 28 22.52 1.92 18.25
C LEU A 28 21.34 1.60 19.17
N LEU A 29 20.30 0.92 18.70
CA LEU A 29 19.15 0.56 19.51
C LEU A 29 19.51 -0.54 20.52
N THR A 30 18.89 -0.50 21.70
CA THR A 30 19.05 -1.51 22.76
C THR A 30 18.40 -2.84 22.37
N LYS A 31 19.03 -3.57 21.45
CA LYS A 31 18.67 -4.90 20.98
C LYS A 31 19.92 -5.61 20.44
N PRO A 32 19.98 -6.94 20.45
CA PRO A 32 20.96 -7.65 19.63
C PRO A 32 20.82 -7.25 18.16
N ALA A 33 21.94 -7.15 17.44
CA ALA A 33 21.92 -6.84 16.02
C ALA A 33 21.03 -7.85 15.26
N GLY A 34 20.10 -7.34 14.44
CA GLY A 34 19.17 -8.16 13.66
C GLY A 34 18.01 -8.79 14.44
N ALA A 35 17.86 -8.50 15.75
CA ALA A 35 16.82 -9.12 16.58
C ALA A 35 15.38 -8.83 16.12
N LEU A 36 15.14 -7.75 15.36
CA LEU A 36 13.82 -7.44 14.81
C LEU A 36 13.63 -7.95 13.37
N GLY A 37 14.65 -8.60 12.79
CA GLY A 37 14.62 -9.20 11.45
C GLY A 37 14.10 -8.22 10.39
N ARG A 38 13.04 -8.62 9.68
CA ARG A 38 12.42 -7.83 8.59
C ARG A 38 11.91 -6.45 9.01
N LEU A 39 11.65 -6.22 10.30
CA LEU A 39 11.23 -4.90 10.77
C LEU A 39 12.39 -3.88 10.71
N GLU A 40 13.65 -4.33 10.83
CA GLU A 40 14.81 -3.44 10.65
C GLU A 40 14.89 -2.96 9.20
N ASP A 41 14.82 -3.91 8.25
CA ASP A 41 14.82 -3.62 6.82
C ASP A 41 13.66 -2.71 6.42
N LEU A 42 12.46 -2.97 6.95
CA LEU A 42 11.28 -2.15 6.69
C LEU A 42 11.46 -0.73 7.22
N SER A 43 12.01 -0.55 8.43
CA SER A 43 12.24 0.77 9.00
C SER A 43 13.25 1.59 8.19
N ILE A 44 14.29 0.94 7.64
CA ILE A 44 15.30 1.58 6.78
C ILE A 44 14.66 2.00 5.45
N TRP A 45 13.88 1.11 4.84
CA TRP A 45 13.19 1.40 3.59
C TRP A 45 12.17 2.54 3.73
N VAL A 46 11.36 2.54 4.80
CA VAL A 46 10.41 3.63 5.06
C VAL A 46 11.13 4.96 5.30
N SER A 47 12.26 4.94 6.02
CA SER A 47 13.08 6.15 6.23
C SER A 47 13.58 6.72 4.90
N ALA A 48 14.04 5.85 4.00
CA ALA A 48 14.48 6.22 2.65
C ALA A 48 13.32 6.77 1.80
N CYS A 49 12.16 6.11 1.80
CA CYS A 49 11.00 6.58 1.05
C CYS A 49 10.46 7.92 1.55
N GLN A 50 10.62 8.23 2.84
CA GLN A 50 10.20 9.50 3.42
C GLN A 50 11.31 10.57 3.48
N GLY A 51 12.55 10.22 3.13
CA GLY A 51 13.72 11.10 3.27
C GLY A 51 13.96 11.55 4.72
N ALA A 52 13.65 10.71 5.71
CA ALA A 52 13.70 11.08 7.12
C ALA A 52 14.05 9.89 8.04
N CYS A 53 14.97 10.11 8.99
CA CYS A 53 15.31 9.15 10.03
C CYS A 53 15.23 9.83 11.42
N PRO A 54 14.39 9.32 12.37
CA PRO A 54 13.42 8.25 12.17
C PRO A 54 12.32 8.65 11.17
N PRO A 55 11.64 7.68 10.54
CA PRO A 55 10.55 7.99 9.63
C PRO A 55 9.40 8.64 10.39
N LYS A 56 8.63 9.50 9.71
CA LYS A 56 7.38 10.07 10.22
C LYS A 56 6.34 8.96 10.37
N GLN A 57 5.54 9.07 11.42
CA GLN A 57 4.46 8.12 11.68
C GLN A 57 3.40 8.16 10.56
N PHE A 58 2.94 6.99 10.15
CA PHE A 58 1.82 6.87 9.21
C PHE A 58 0.53 7.31 9.90
N ALA A 59 -0.10 8.37 9.38
CA ALA A 59 -1.30 8.96 9.99
C ALA A 59 -2.61 8.66 9.23
N ARG A 60 -2.52 8.29 7.95
CA ARG A 60 -3.68 8.12 7.06
C ARG A 60 -3.46 6.94 6.13
N ALA A 61 -3.49 5.72 6.67
CA ALA A 61 -3.56 4.53 5.83
C ALA A 61 -4.86 4.57 5.00
N ARG A 62 -4.82 3.97 3.81
CA ARG A 62 -5.97 3.89 2.91
C ARG A 62 -5.95 2.56 2.19
N VAL A 63 -7.11 1.91 2.11
CA VAL A 63 -7.34 0.79 1.18
C VAL A 63 -8.09 1.34 -0.03
N VAL A 64 -7.51 1.20 -1.22
CA VAL A 64 -8.13 1.64 -2.47
C VAL A 64 -8.49 0.40 -3.29
N VAL A 65 -9.78 0.18 -3.49
CA VAL A 65 -10.29 -0.96 -4.27
C VAL A 65 -10.67 -0.49 -5.67
N PHE A 66 -10.04 -1.05 -6.69
CA PHE A 66 -10.40 -0.87 -8.08
C PHE A 66 -11.27 -2.05 -8.51
N ALA A 67 -12.49 -1.77 -8.96
CA ALA A 67 -13.42 -2.77 -9.46
C ALA A 67 -13.69 -2.52 -10.94
N GLY A 68 -13.70 -3.59 -11.72
CA GLY A 68 -13.99 -3.56 -13.15
C GLY A 68 -14.33 -4.96 -13.66
N ASP A 69 -15.23 -5.01 -14.63
CA ASP A 69 -15.59 -6.25 -15.32
C ASP A 69 -14.66 -6.52 -16.51
N HIS A 70 -14.60 -7.79 -16.91
CA HIS A 70 -13.79 -8.24 -18.03
C HIS A 70 -14.63 -9.07 -18.99
N GLY A 71 -14.65 -8.69 -20.28
CA GLY A 71 -15.48 -9.35 -21.30
C GLY A 71 -15.20 -10.85 -21.48
N VAL A 72 -13.99 -11.31 -21.12
CA VAL A 72 -13.62 -12.74 -21.15
C VAL A 72 -14.50 -13.60 -20.21
N ALA A 73 -15.13 -13.00 -19.20
CA ALA A 73 -16.02 -13.71 -18.27
C ALA A 73 -17.20 -14.39 -19.00
N ALA A 74 -17.65 -13.84 -20.13
CA ALA A 74 -18.69 -14.45 -20.97
C ALA A 74 -18.30 -15.82 -21.55
N ALA A 75 -17.01 -16.16 -21.56
CA ALA A 75 -16.51 -17.47 -21.99
C ALA A 75 -16.54 -18.54 -20.88
N GLY A 76 -17.14 -18.25 -19.71
CA GLY A 76 -17.27 -19.21 -18.61
C GLY A 76 -15.96 -19.49 -17.85
N VAL A 77 -14.99 -18.58 -17.94
CA VAL A 77 -13.69 -18.71 -17.25
C VAL A 77 -13.73 -18.32 -15.77
N SER A 78 -14.87 -17.79 -15.30
CA SER A 78 -15.09 -17.37 -13.91
C SER A 78 -16.03 -18.33 -13.20
N ALA A 79 -15.77 -18.57 -11.91
CA ALA A 79 -16.66 -19.34 -11.03
C ALA A 79 -17.96 -18.58 -10.68
N TYR A 80 -17.99 -17.26 -10.90
CA TYR A 80 -19.11 -16.38 -10.60
C TYR A 80 -19.56 -15.62 -11.85
N PRO A 81 -20.86 -15.32 -11.98
CA PRO A 81 -21.37 -14.51 -13.08
C PRO A 81 -20.94 -13.04 -12.90
N SER A 82 -20.93 -12.26 -13.99
CA SER A 82 -20.32 -10.91 -14.01
C SER A 82 -21.04 -9.91 -13.11
N GLU A 83 -22.33 -10.11 -12.83
CA GLU A 83 -23.13 -9.25 -11.96
C GLU A 83 -22.62 -9.24 -10.51
N VAL A 84 -21.82 -10.24 -10.11
CA VAL A 84 -21.20 -10.31 -8.77
C VAL A 84 -20.24 -9.15 -8.53
N THR A 85 -19.58 -8.61 -9.56
CA THR A 85 -18.71 -7.43 -9.43
C THR A 85 -19.51 -6.25 -8.87
N ALA A 86 -20.63 -5.91 -9.49
CA ALA A 86 -21.48 -4.80 -9.06
C ALA A 86 -22.08 -5.05 -7.66
N ALA A 87 -22.50 -6.29 -7.39
CA ALA A 87 -23.01 -6.67 -6.06
C ALA A 87 -21.95 -6.51 -4.96
N MET A 88 -20.70 -6.88 -5.22
CA MET A 88 -19.60 -6.74 -4.27
C MET A 88 -19.22 -5.28 -4.05
N VAL A 89 -19.21 -4.46 -5.11
CA VAL A 89 -19.00 -3.01 -4.98
C VAL A 89 -20.08 -2.38 -4.11
N ALA A 90 -21.35 -2.74 -4.31
CA ALA A 90 -22.45 -2.28 -3.45
C ALA A 90 -22.23 -2.73 -2.00
N ASN A 91 -21.85 -3.99 -1.77
CA ASN A 91 -21.53 -4.50 -0.44
C ASN A 91 -20.37 -3.74 0.24
N MET A 92 -19.30 -3.43 -0.49
CA MET A 92 -18.17 -2.63 0.00
C MET A 92 -18.60 -1.19 0.33
N ALA A 93 -19.44 -0.58 -0.50
CA ALA A 93 -19.95 0.77 -0.29
C ALA A 93 -20.82 0.88 0.98
N THR A 94 -21.51 -0.20 1.36
CA THR A 94 -22.31 -0.26 2.59
C THR A 94 -21.55 -0.82 3.80
N GLY A 95 -20.24 -1.06 3.69
CA GLY A 95 -19.42 -1.55 4.80
C GLY A 95 -19.52 -3.05 5.08
N GLY A 96 -20.17 -3.84 4.22
CA GLY A 96 -20.47 -5.25 4.46
C GLY A 96 -19.43 -6.23 3.94
N ALA A 97 -18.34 -5.77 3.32
CA ALA A 97 -17.28 -6.64 2.82
C ALA A 97 -16.16 -6.83 3.86
N ALA A 98 -15.46 -7.96 3.79
CA ALA A 98 -14.33 -8.24 4.69
C ALA A 98 -13.23 -7.16 4.66
N VAL A 99 -13.03 -6.53 3.48
CA VAL A 99 -12.07 -5.43 3.34
C VAL A 99 -12.45 -4.22 4.20
N ASN A 100 -13.74 -3.95 4.41
CA ASN A 100 -14.20 -2.86 5.27
C ASN A 100 -13.77 -3.12 6.72
N VAL A 101 -14.02 -4.34 7.22
CA VAL A 101 -13.68 -4.74 8.60
C VAL A 101 -12.17 -4.67 8.83
N LEU A 102 -11.37 -5.19 7.89
CA LEU A 102 -9.91 -5.16 8.02
C LEU A 102 -9.35 -3.75 7.92
N ALA A 103 -9.91 -2.90 7.04
CA ALA A 103 -9.53 -1.50 6.95
C ALA A 103 -9.83 -0.75 8.26
N GLU A 104 -11.02 -0.96 8.83
CA GLU A 104 -11.43 -0.36 10.10
C GLU A 104 -10.50 -0.76 11.25
N VAL A 105 -10.19 -2.06 11.40
CA VAL A 105 -9.25 -2.56 12.42
C VAL A 105 -7.86 -1.95 12.26
N ALA A 106 -7.43 -1.69 11.02
CA ALA A 106 -6.15 -1.07 10.70
C ALA A 106 -6.17 0.48 10.75
N GLY A 107 -7.34 1.11 10.97
CA GLY A 107 -7.51 2.57 10.94
C GLY A 107 -7.33 3.19 9.54
N ALA A 108 -7.66 2.46 8.48
CA ALA A 108 -7.46 2.83 7.07
C ALA A 108 -8.74 3.37 6.40
#